data_AF-A0A399SNR6-F1
#
_entry.id   AF-A0A399SNR6-F1
#
_cell.length_a   1.000
_cell.length_b   1.000
_cell.length_c   1.000
_cell.angle_alpha   90.00
_cell.angle_beta   90.00
_cell.angle_gamma   90.00
#
_symmetry.space_group_name_H-M   'P 1'
#
loop_
_entity.id
_entity.type
_entity.pdbx_description
1 polymer ?
#
loop_
_entity_poly.entity_id
_entity_poly.type
_entity_poly.pdbx_seq_one_letter_code
_entity_poly.pdbx_strand_id
1 'polypeptide(L)' 'PVAPAPAPAAPAPAPEPAQQTGLINPGGYCSPASVGSVAQAANGRSYRCGGKGADRNGDYHWNTM' A
#
# COMPACT_ATOMS: atom_id res chain seq x y z
N PRO A 1 -6.23 5.17 51.62
CA PRO A 1 -5.84 4.39 50.43
C PRO A 1 -6.42 5.01 49.15
N VAL A 2 -5.57 5.63 48.34
CA VAL A 2 -5.98 6.20 47.05
C VAL A 2 -5.76 5.12 45.98
N ALA A 3 -6.85 4.72 45.33
CA ALA A 3 -6.80 3.75 44.24
C ALA A 3 -6.03 4.33 43.04
N PRO A 4 -5.19 3.54 42.35
CA PRO A 4 -4.46 4.03 41.18
C PRO A 4 -5.45 4.37 40.05
N ALA A 5 -5.28 5.56 39.47
CA ALA A 5 -6.05 6.02 38.32
C ALA A 5 -5.78 5.13 37.09
N PRO A 6 -6.79 4.89 36.22
CA PRO A 6 -6.63 4.03 35.05
C PRO A 6 -5.62 4.61 34.06
N ALA A 7 -4.72 3.75 33.56
CA ALA A 7 -3.69 4.11 32.58
C ALA A 7 -4.32 4.43 31.21
N PRO A 8 -3.69 5.30 30.40
CA PRO A 8 -4.18 5.63 29.06
C PRO A 8 -4.18 4.39 28.15
N ALA A 9 -5.28 4.16 27.43
CA ALA A 9 -5.37 3.12 26.41
C ALA A 9 -4.43 3.45 25.23
N ALA A 10 -3.75 2.42 24.71
CA ALA A 10 -2.85 2.57 23.57
C ALA A 10 -3.62 3.05 22.32
N PRO A 11 -3.04 3.94 21.49
CA PRO A 11 -3.64 4.35 20.24
C PRO A 11 -3.77 3.14 19.31
N ALA A 12 -4.95 2.99 18.69
CA ALA A 12 -5.20 1.96 17.69
C ALA A 12 -4.23 2.10 16.51
N PRO A 13 -3.73 0.99 15.92
CA PRO A 13 -2.87 1.06 14.75
C PRO A 13 -3.56 1.80 13.61
N ALA A 14 -2.84 2.73 12.98
CA ALA A 14 -3.32 3.46 11.82
C ALA A 14 -3.70 2.47 10.70
N PRO A 15 -4.73 2.76 9.88
CA PRO A 15 -5.13 1.88 8.79
C PRO A 15 -3.93 1.65 7.88
N GLU A 16 -3.48 0.39 7.81
CA GLU A 16 -2.44 -0.03 6.88
C GLU A 16 -2.91 0.33 5.47
N PRO A 17 -2.02 0.88 4.60
CA PRO A 17 -2.39 1.18 3.22
C PRO A 17 -2.98 -0.08 2.61
N ALA A 18 -4.18 0.03 2.04
CA ALA A 18 -4.91 -1.10 1.51
C ALA A 18 -4.03 -1.84 0.50
N GLN A 19 -3.44 -2.96 0.95
CA GLN A 19 -2.64 -3.80 0.10
C GLN A 19 -3.62 -4.49 -0.83
N GLN A 20 -3.61 -4.11 -2.12
CA GLN A 20 -4.42 -4.82 -3.10
C GLN A 20 -3.87 -6.24 -3.20
N THR A 21 -4.58 -7.19 -2.57
CA THR A 21 -4.28 -8.62 -2.54
C THR A 21 -4.75 -9.36 -3.82
N GLY A 22 -5.05 -8.61 -4.88
CA GLY A 22 -5.25 -9.15 -6.21
C GLY A 22 -3.91 -9.36 -6.89
N LEU A 23 -3.77 -10.46 -7.61
CA LEU A 23 -2.59 -10.87 -8.38
C LEU A 23 -2.16 -9.75 -9.36
N ILE A 24 -1.42 -8.75 -8.89
CA ILE A 24 -0.96 -7.66 -9.75
C ILE A 24 0.09 -8.20 -10.72
N ASN A 25 0.04 -7.73 -11.96
CA ASN A 25 1.05 -8.06 -12.96
C ASN A 25 2.26 -7.15 -12.77
N PRO A 26 3.47 -7.67 -12.49
CA PRO A 26 4.70 -6.89 -12.44
C PRO A 26 4.91 -6.11 -13.74
N GLY A 27 5.15 -4.80 -13.65
CA GLY A 27 5.29 -3.93 -14.83
C GLY A 27 3.99 -3.75 -15.63
N GLY A 28 2.89 -4.37 -15.19
CA GLY A 28 1.57 -4.17 -15.76
C GLY A 28 0.99 -2.82 -15.37
N TYR A 29 0.07 -2.36 -16.20
CA TYR A 29 -0.71 -1.15 -15.95
C TYR A 29 -1.49 -1.27 -14.63
N CYS A 30 -1.48 -0.19 -13.87
CA CYS A 30 -2.28 -0.05 -12.67
C CYS A 30 -3.30 1.08 -12.85
N SER A 31 -4.46 0.93 -12.23
CA SER A 31 -5.47 1.99 -12.27
C SER A 31 -4.91 3.28 -11.67
N PRO A 32 -5.23 4.45 -12.25
CA PRO A 32 -4.81 5.74 -11.69
C PRO A 32 -5.34 5.94 -10.25
N ALA A 33 -6.49 5.36 -9.91
CA ALA A 33 -7.03 5.35 -8.54
C ALA A 33 -6.19 4.52 -7.54
N SER A 34 -5.34 3.62 -8.05
CA SER A 34 -4.41 2.81 -7.26
C SER A 34 -3.02 3.43 -7.17
N VAL A 35 -2.77 4.62 -7.75
CA VAL A 35 -1.46 5.28 -7.69
C VAL A 35 -1.08 5.57 -6.25
N GLY A 36 0.11 5.12 -5.85
CA GLY A 36 0.56 5.18 -4.46
C GLY A 36 0.17 3.95 -3.62
N SER A 37 -0.76 3.11 -4.09
CA SER A 37 -1.04 1.82 -3.46
C SER A 37 0.13 0.87 -3.65
N VAL A 38 0.29 -0.01 -2.67
CA VAL A 38 1.22 -1.13 -2.70
C VAL A 38 0.42 -2.42 -2.85
N ALA A 39 0.93 -3.34 -3.65
CA ALA A 39 0.29 -4.61 -3.91
C ALA A 39 1.36 -5.70 -4.04
N GLN A 40 0.96 -6.95 -3.80
CA GLN A 40 1.87 -8.08 -3.88
C GLN A 40 1.53 -8.90 -5.13
N ALA A 41 2.54 -9.15 -5.97
CA ALA A 41 2.37 -9.98 -7.15
C ALA A 41 2.43 -11.47 -6.78
N ALA A 42 2.06 -12.34 -7.74
CA ALA A 42 2.06 -13.80 -7.58
C ALA A 42 3.40 -14.38 -7.12
N ASN A 43 4.49 -13.69 -7.44
CA ASN A 43 5.86 -14.07 -7.07
C ASN A 43 6.23 -13.68 -5.62
N GLY A 44 5.30 -13.10 -4.87
CA GLY A 44 5.51 -12.66 -3.50
C GLY A 44 6.22 -11.31 -3.38
N ARG A 45 6.58 -10.65 -4.49
CA ARG A 45 7.21 -9.32 -4.44
C ARG A 45 6.16 -8.23 -4.32
N SER A 46 6.48 -7.23 -3.51
CA SER A 46 5.70 -6.01 -3.36
C SER A 46 6.05 -4.99 -4.45
N TYR A 47 5.03 -4.40 -5.05
CA TYR A 47 5.12 -3.36 -6.06
C TYR A 47 4.27 -2.17 -5.64
N ARG A 48 4.68 -0.98 -6.07
CA ARG A 48 3.95 0.26 -5.91
C ARG A 48 3.46 0.76 -7.27
N CYS A 49 2.17 1.03 -7.37
CA CYS A 49 1.59 1.63 -8.57
C CYS A 49 2.09 3.07 -8.72
N GLY A 50 2.64 3.38 -9.90
CA GLY A 50 3.18 4.71 -10.20
C GLY A 50 4.43 5.09 -9.40
N GLY A 51 5.11 4.12 -8.78
CA GLY A 51 6.33 4.40 -7.99
C GLY A 51 7.46 5.06 -8.78
N LYS A 52 7.50 4.86 -10.11
CA LYS A 52 8.45 5.49 -11.04
C LYS A 52 7.88 6.69 -11.81
N GLY A 53 6.64 7.08 -11.52
CA GLY A 53 5.89 8.07 -12.31
C GLY A 53 5.08 7.43 -13.44
N ALA A 54 4.50 8.28 -14.28
CA ALA A 54 3.78 7.86 -15.47
C ALA A 54 4.76 7.54 -16.62
N ASP A 55 4.44 6.52 -17.39
CA ASP A 55 5.16 6.11 -18.59
C ASP A 55 4.92 7.09 -19.74
N ARG A 56 5.56 6.85 -20.89
CA ARG A 56 5.55 7.79 -22.02
C ARG A 56 4.15 8.11 -22.58
N ASN A 57 3.16 7.25 -22.34
CA ASN A 57 1.76 7.46 -22.69
C ASN A 57 0.93 8.16 -21.60
N GLY A 58 1.51 8.44 -20.43
CA GLY A 58 0.81 9.03 -19.28
C GLY A 58 0.16 8.01 -18.34
N ASP A 59 0.43 6.72 -18.55
CA ASP A 59 -0.12 5.64 -17.74
C ASP A 59 0.79 5.25 -16.57
N TYR A 60 0.21 4.67 -15.52
CA TYR A 60 0.96 4.21 -14.36
C TYR A 60 1.10 2.69 -14.35
N HIS A 61 2.27 2.23 -13.90
CA HIS A 61 2.57 0.80 -13.84
C HIS A 61 2.97 0.37 -12.43
N TRP A 62 2.73 -0.91 -12.14
CA TRP A 62 3.22 -1.57 -10.93
C TRP A 62 4.74 -1.71 -11.01
N ASN A 63 5.45 -0.89 -10.25
CA ASN A 63 6.90 -0.89 -10.19
C ASN A 63 7.38 -1.50 -8.87
N THR A 64 8.47 -2.28 -8.90
CA THR A 64 9.07 -2.78 -7.66
C THR A 64 9.44 -1.60 -6.77
N MET A 65 9.14 -1.73 -5.47
CA MET A 65 9.64 -0.79 -4.47
C MET A 65 11.16 -0.90 -4.31
#